data_AF-A0A2L0EK29-F1
#
_entry.id   AF-A0A2L0EK29-F1
#
_cell.length_a   1.000
_cell.length_b   1.000
_cell.length_c   1.000
_cell.angle_alpha   90.00
_cell.angle_beta   90.00
_cell.angle_gamma   90.00
#
_symmetry.space_group_name_H-M   'P 1'
#
loop_
_entity.id
_entity.type
_entity.pdbx_description
1 polymer ?
#
loop_
_entity_poly.entity_id
_entity_poly.type
_entity_poly.pdbx_seq_one_letter_code
_entity_poly.pdbx_strand_id
1 'polypeptide(L)'
;MLIEGIFSAGLGQGGARSEDLERRYPSAFARLARTQAGEYDREIAKVLAFTSTWTYSNVRTFAGVMARRGLLGAHAASLAMANDALLVNTSAFLVQSPDRKVAILSFRGTEPRNAINWLTDASTRMSPLPTAGRVHGGFYHAVRAMWEPLKHLLKGLHAGRDLCQQLGELERQWVTPCPGGARAAGHGEGSPAQGDVAALEDGGGLEALYITGHSLGAALAVIAAVLIEWDDDLADLRQAVRGVYTYGQPMVGDRTFALEYENTVGKRLFRHVYGRDIVPRMPPFTIGGYVHLGRQYNSGDTGWEYEPKPVRQAITVGLSNTLGVAAWLTQQISPISWLRLPFSWGDHMPINYLRASMTAAPGTELD
;
A
#
# COMPACT_ATOMS: atom_id res chain seq x y z
N MET A 1 1.30 0.18 19.09
CA MET A 1 2.00 0.25 17.80
C MET A 1 3.32 -0.48 17.96
N LEU A 2 3.62 -1.43 17.09
CA LEU A 2 4.89 -2.13 17.03
C LEU A 2 5.65 -1.62 15.80
N ILE A 3 6.84 -1.07 16.02
CA ILE A 3 7.77 -0.78 14.93
C ILE A 3 8.57 -2.07 14.73
N GLU A 4 8.26 -2.84 13.69
CA GLU A 4 8.84 -4.20 13.48
C GLU A 4 10.28 -4.19 12.91
N GLY A 5 10.97 -3.06 13.01
CA GLY A 5 12.39 -2.89 12.70
C GLY A 5 12.67 -2.11 11.40
N ILE A 6 13.91 -1.64 11.32
CA ILE A 6 14.44 -0.79 10.24
C ILE A 6 15.47 -1.60 9.45
N PHE A 7 15.33 -1.65 8.13
CA PHE A 7 16.23 -2.41 7.27
C PHE A 7 16.60 -1.63 6.02
N SER A 8 17.89 -1.38 5.82
CA SER A 8 18.36 -0.93 4.51
C SER A 8 18.18 -2.08 3.51
N ALA A 9 17.54 -1.80 2.37
CA ALA A 9 17.53 -2.63 1.18
C ALA A 9 18.91 -2.56 0.49
N GLY A 10 19.96 -2.86 1.26
CA GLY A 10 21.34 -2.92 0.80
C GLY A 10 21.79 -4.36 0.58
N LEU A 11 22.76 -4.53 -0.31
CA LEU A 11 23.56 -5.74 -0.33
C LEU A 11 24.60 -5.62 0.79
N GLY A 12 24.83 -6.68 1.56
CA GLY A 12 25.98 -6.75 2.45
C GLY A 12 27.26 -6.37 1.69
N GLN A 13 28.14 -5.60 2.34
CA GLN A 13 29.28 -4.93 1.71
C GLN A 13 30.08 -5.88 0.79
N GLY A 14 30.04 -5.59 -0.51
CA GLY A 14 30.79 -6.30 -1.54
C GLY A 14 30.61 -5.57 -2.86
N GLY A 15 31.44 -4.56 -3.12
CA GLY A 15 31.29 -3.59 -4.22
C GLY A 15 31.14 -4.21 -5.61
N ALA A 16 31.71 -5.39 -5.86
CA ALA A 16 31.60 -6.10 -7.14
C ALA A 16 30.19 -6.66 -7.46
N ARG A 17 29.29 -6.80 -6.46
CA ARG A 17 27.91 -7.27 -6.67
C ARG A 17 26.91 -6.15 -7.02
N SER A 18 27.27 -4.88 -6.77
CA SER A 18 26.37 -3.74 -6.97
C SER A 18 26.26 -3.35 -8.44
N GLU A 19 27.38 -3.23 -9.14
CA GLU A 19 27.43 -2.82 -10.56
C GLU A 19 26.79 -3.86 -11.49
N ASP A 20 26.98 -5.16 -11.23
CA ASP A 20 26.36 -6.24 -12.00
C ASP A 20 24.82 -6.28 -11.81
N LEU A 21 24.33 -5.94 -10.61
CA LEU A 21 22.91 -5.84 -10.33
C LEU A 21 22.27 -4.57 -10.89
N GLU A 22 22.95 -3.42 -10.87
CA GLU A 22 22.46 -2.20 -11.54
C GLU A 22 22.38 -2.37 -13.05
N ARG A 23 23.36 -3.07 -13.65
CA ARG A 23 23.34 -3.42 -15.08
C ARG A 23 22.20 -4.40 -15.40
N ARG A 24 21.88 -5.33 -14.50
CA ARG A 24 20.83 -6.35 -14.67
C ARG A 24 19.43 -5.85 -14.30
N TYR A 25 19.33 -4.84 -13.43
CA TYR A 25 18.09 -4.23 -12.95
C TYR A 25 18.26 -2.71 -12.89
N PRO A 26 17.99 -2.00 -14.00
CA PRO A 26 18.05 -0.54 -14.04
C PRO A 26 17.22 0.07 -12.90
N SER A 27 17.72 1.15 -12.31
CA SER A 27 17.08 1.79 -11.16
C SER A 27 15.63 2.20 -11.49
N ALA A 28 14.67 1.56 -10.82
CA ALA A 28 13.26 1.89 -10.93
C ALA A 28 12.98 3.30 -10.39
N PHE A 29 13.82 3.82 -9.48
CA PHE A 29 13.70 5.18 -8.94
C PHE A 29 13.77 6.25 -10.02
N ALA A 30 14.61 6.09 -11.06
CA ALA A 30 14.71 7.07 -12.13
C ALA A 30 13.40 7.20 -12.94
N ARG A 31 12.64 6.11 -13.08
CA ARG A 31 11.32 6.14 -13.75
C ARG A 31 10.25 6.71 -12.82
N LEU A 32 10.26 6.31 -11.54
CA LEU A 32 9.38 6.84 -10.51
C LEU A 32 9.53 8.37 -10.34
N ALA A 33 10.75 8.91 -10.37
CA ALA A 33 11.01 10.33 -10.23
C ALA A 33 10.53 11.17 -11.43
N ARG A 34 10.71 10.65 -12.66
CA ARG A 34 10.41 11.40 -13.90
C ARG A 34 8.93 11.40 -14.30
N THR A 35 8.16 10.43 -13.84
CA THR A 35 6.75 10.28 -14.23
C THR A 35 5.90 11.42 -13.66
N GLN A 36 5.02 11.99 -14.47
CA GLN A 36 4.17 13.10 -14.05
C GLN A 36 3.04 12.64 -13.13
N ALA A 37 2.56 13.55 -12.28
CA ALA A 37 1.45 13.22 -11.39
C ALA A 37 0.18 12.89 -12.19
N GLY A 38 -0.42 11.73 -11.94
CA GLY A 38 -1.59 11.27 -12.67
C GLY A 38 -1.29 10.69 -14.06
N GLU A 39 -0.03 10.47 -14.42
CA GLU A 39 0.34 9.69 -15.60
C GLU A 39 0.35 8.19 -15.25
N TYR A 40 -0.32 7.37 -16.07
CA TYR A 40 -0.28 5.92 -15.89
C TYR A 40 0.98 5.34 -16.53
N ASP A 41 1.71 4.53 -15.79
CA ASP A 41 2.90 3.84 -16.29
C ASP A 41 2.88 2.36 -15.89
N ARG A 42 3.02 1.48 -16.89
CA ARG A 42 2.96 0.03 -16.71
C ARG A 42 4.15 -0.53 -15.92
N GLU A 43 5.35 0.03 -16.06
CA GLU A 43 6.50 -0.43 -15.27
C GLU A 43 6.41 0.05 -13.82
N ILE A 44 5.85 1.25 -13.58
CA ILE A 44 5.49 1.69 -12.22
C ILE A 44 4.42 0.77 -11.62
N ALA A 45 3.41 0.38 -12.40
CA ALA A 45 2.43 -0.60 -11.95
C ALA A 45 3.12 -1.93 -11.56
N LYS A 46 4.05 -2.43 -12.37
CA LYS A 46 4.85 -3.62 -12.02
C LYS A 46 5.65 -3.47 -10.73
N VAL A 47 6.34 -2.36 -10.53
CA VAL A 47 7.08 -2.08 -9.29
C VAL A 47 6.12 -2.06 -8.09
N LEU A 48 5.00 -1.35 -8.19
CA LEU A 48 4.04 -1.19 -7.09
C LEU A 48 3.19 -2.45 -6.82
N ALA A 49 2.96 -3.29 -7.83
CA ALA A 49 2.37 -4.63 -7.67
C ALA A 49 3.33 -5.55 -6.90
N PHE A 50 4.62 -5.44 -7.20
CA PHE A 50 5.66 -6.18 -6.49
C PHE A 50 5.78 -5.70 -5.04
N THR A 51 5.86 -4.39 -4.81
CA THR A 51 5.90 -3.81 -3.47
C THR A 51 4.68 -4.24 -2.65
N SER A 52 3.46 -4.09 -3.17
CA SER A 52 2.24 -4.47 -2.45
C SER A 52 2.18 -5.98 -2.13
N THR A 53 2.64 -6.84 -3.05
CA THR A 53 2.70 -8.30 -2.84
C THR A 53 3.66 -8.69 -1.72
N TRP A 54 4.82 -8.04 -1.61
CA TRP A 54 5.82 -8.41 -0.61
C TRP A 54 5.59 -7.83 0.78
N THR A 55 4.62 -6.92 0.95
CA THR A 55 4.18 -6.47 2.30
C THR A 55 3.60 -7.59 3.16
N TYR A 56 3.24 -8.74 2.55
CA TYR A 56 2.82 -9.95 3.26
C TYR A 56 3.99 -10.73 3.88
N SER A 57 5.23 -10.25 3.74
CA SER A 57 6.42 -10.79 4.39
C SER A 57 6.93 -9.87 5.51
N ASN A 58 7.93 -10.30 6.27
CA ASN A 58 8.60 -9.40 7.22
C ASN A 58 9.44 -8.34 6.48
N VAL A 59 9.71 -7.21 7.15
CA VAL A 59 10.41 -6.06 6.56
C VAL A 59 11.82 -6.37 6.06
N ARG A 60 12.55 -7.31 6.69
CA ARG A 60 13.87 -7.73 6.21
C ARG A 60 13.78 -8.45 4.85
N THR A 61 12.84 -9.39 4.72
CA THR A 61 12.59 -10.09 3.45
C THR A 61 12.12 -9.10 2.39
N PHE A 62 11.18 -8.23 2.75
CA PHE A 62 10.69 -7.17 1.89
C PHE A 62 11.84 -6.29 1.34
N ALA A 63 12.69 -5.74 2.22
CA ALA A 63 13.83 -4.91 1.84
C ALA A 63 14.80 -5.64 0.90
N GLY A 64 15.18 -6.87 1.25
CA GLY A 64 16.11 -7.67 0.44
C GLY A 64 15.56 -8.05 -0.94
N VAL A 65 14.23 -8.10 -1.08
CA VAL A 65 13.55 -8.37 -2.35
C VAL A 65 13.37 -7.09 -3.18
N MET A 66 13.07 -5.94 -2.55
CA MET A 66 13.04 -4.63 -3.23
C MET A 66 14.39 -4.30 -3.88
N ALA A 67 15.50 -4.54 -3.16
CA ALA A 67 16.86 -4.32 -3.67
C ALA A 67 17.13 -5.07 -4.99
N ARG A 68 16.64 -6.31 -5.11
CA ARG A 68 16.83 -7.17 -6.29
C ARG A 68 15.90 -6.82 -7.46
N ARG A 69 15.00 -5.86 -7.30
CA ARG A 69 14.01 -5.45 -8.32
C ARG A 69 14.11 -3.96 -8.67
N GLY A 70 15.34 -3.43 -8.66
CA GLY A 70 15.62 -2.07 -9.14
C GLY A 70 15.42 -0.97 -8.09
N LEU A 71 15.20 -1.32 -6.82
CA LEU A 71 15.18 -0.38 -5.68
C LEU A 71 16.42 -0.58 -4.80
N LEU A 72 17.59 -0.67 -5.42
CA LEU A 72 18.86 -0.90 -4.73
C LEU A 72 19.23 0.29 -3.84
N GLY A 73 19.75 0.01 -2.65
CA GLY A 73 20.20 1.02 -1.69
C GLY A 73 19.05 1.75 -0.97
N ALA A 74 17.80 1.40 -1.26
CA ALA A 74 16.64 2.03 -0.65
C ALA A 74 16.59 1.77 0.86
N HIS A 75 16.08 2.71 1.63
CA HIS A 75 15.75 2.48 3.03
C HIS A 75 14.33 1.96 3.14
N ALA A 76 14.14 0.84 3.82
CA ALA A 76 12.83 0.22 3.99
C ALA A 76 12.48 0.05 5.47
N ALA A 77 11.21 0.26 5.77
CA ALA A 77 10.71 0.12 7.13
C ALA A 77 9.25 -0.29 7.15
N SER A 78 8.80 -0.83 8.28
CA SER A 78 7.40 -1.15 8.51
C SER A 78 6.89 -0.61 9.84
N LEU A 79 5.69 -0.05 9.80
CA LEU A 79 4.88 0.26 10.98
C LEU A 79 3.77 -0.77 11.06
N ALA A 80 3.63 -1.44 12.20
CA ALA A 80 2.54 -2.37 12.45
C ALA A 80 1.73 -1.94 13.67
N MET A 81 0.44 -2.19 13.62
CA MET A 81 -0.44 -1.95 14.74
C MET A 81 -1.57 -2.97 14.73
N ALA A 82 -1.66 -3.69 15.84
CA ALA A 82 -2.68 -4.67 16.10
C ALA A 82 -3.46 -4.28 17.35
N ASN A 83 -4.78 -4.38 17.25
CA ASN A 83 -5.75 -4.30 18.32
C ASN A 83 -6.93 -5.19 17.94
N ASP A 84 -6.90 -6.42 18.45
CA ASP A 84 -7.90 -7.46 18.13
C ASP A 84 -9.30 -7.04 18.59
N ALA A 85 -9.41 -6.37 19.74
CA ALA A 85 -10.69 -5.89 20.26
C ALA A 85 -11.35 -4.82 19.37
N LEU A 86 -10.54 -4.04 18.65
CA LEU A 86 -11.00 -3.04 17.69
C LEU A 86 -11.00 -3.55 16.24
N LEU A 87 -10.68 -4.84 16.02
CA LEU A 87 -10.51 -5.45 14.70
C LEU A 87 -9.52 -4.68 13.80
N VAL A 88 -8.52 -4.04 14.42
CA VAL A 88 -7.47 -3.31 13.72
C VAL A 88 -6.24 -4.19 13.67
N ASN A 89 -5.88 -4.68 12.49
CA ASN A 89 -4.56 -5.27 12.25
C ASN A 89 -4.04 -4.68 10.95
N THR A 90 -3.13 -3.72 11.07
CA THR A 90 -2.71 -2.89 9.94
C THR A 90 -1.21 -2.73 9.96
N SER A 91 -0.61 -2.95 8.78
CA SER A 91 0.81 -2.72 8.56
C SER A 91 0.99 -1.81 7.35
N ALA A 92 1.88 -0.83 7.49
CA ALA A 92 2.34 0.03 6.43
C ALA A 92 3.85 -0.17 6.24
N PHE A 93 4.29 -0.23 5.01
CA PHE A 93 5.68 -0.35 4.60
C PHE A 93 6.07 0.93 3.87
N LEU A 94 7.23 1.49 4.22
CA LEU A 94 7.82 2.64 3.56
C LEU A 94 9.11 2.23 2.88
N VAL A 95 9.32 2.75 1.68
CA VAL A 95 10.59 2.66 0.93
C VAL A 95 11.00 4.07 0.57
N GLN A 96 12.25 4.46 0.84
CA GLN A 96 12.84 5.73 0.45
C GLN A 96 14.06 5.48 -0.45
N SER A 97 14.18 6.23 -1.54
CA SER A 97 15.36 6.17 -2.41
C SER A 97 16.62 6.68 -1.70
N PRO A 98 17.83 6.24 -2.12
CA PRO A 98 19.09 6.72 -1.52
C PRO A 98 19.27 8.24 -1.58
N ASP A 99 18.81 8.86 -2.67
CA ASP A 99 18.83 10.32 -2.89
C ASP A 99 17.67 11.06 -2.20
N ARG A 100 16.79 10.33 -1.52
CA ARG A 100 15.62 10.81 -0.75
C ARG A 100 14.53 11.50 -1.57
N LYS A 101 14.64 11.50 -2.90
CA LYS A 101 13.69 12.16 -3.81
C LYS A 101 12.43 11.34 -4.09
N VAL A 102 12.48 10.03 -3.89
CA VAL A 102 11.36 9.12 -4.16
C VAL A 102 11.02 8.31 -2.92
N ALA A 103 9.71 8.18 -2.64
CA ALA A 103 9.20 7.31 -1.60
C ALA A 103 8.00 6.48 -2.09
N ILE A 104 7.86 5.28 -1.51
CA ILE A 104 6.71 4.40 -1.72
C ILE A 104 6.11 4.08 -0.35
N LEU A 105 4.82 4.37 -0.18
CA LEU A 105 4.01 3.95 0.95
C LEU A 105 3.13 2.77 0.51
N SER A 106 3.31 1.61 1.11
CA SER A 106 2.59 0.38 0.77
C SER A 106 1.87 -0.20 1.96
N PHE A 107 0.56 -0.38 1.88
CA PHE A 107 -0.22 -1.01 2.94
C PHE A 107 -0.37 -2.52 2.71
N ARG A 108 -0.16 -3.30 3.78
CA ARG A 108 -0.43 -4.73 3.80
C ARG A 108 -1.93 -4.98 3.86
N GLY A 109 -2.43 -5.89 3.04
CA GLY A 109 -3.81 -6.38 3.13
C GLY A 109 -3.98 -7.52 4.13
N THR A 110 -5.19 -8.05 4.25
CA THR A 110 -5.43 -9.28 5.00
C THR A 110 -4.88 -10.49 4.25
N GLU A 111 -4.44 -11.50 5.01
CA GLU A 111 -4.04 -12.76 4.41
C GLU A 111 -5.20 -13.31 3.59
N PRO A 112 -4.96 -13.84 2.37
CA PRO A 112 -6.04 -14.26 1.47
C PRO A 112 -7.02 -15.27 2.08
N ARG A 113 -6.55 -16.10 3.03
CA ARG A 113 -7.38 -17.06 3.77
C ARG A 113 -8.37 -16.39 4.74
N ASN A 114 -7.97 -15.23 5.29
CA ASN A 114 -8.74 -14.46 6.27
C ASN A 114 -9.53 -13.32 5.63
N ALA A 115 -9.27 -13.00 4.35
CA ALA A 115 -9.95 -11.94 3.62
C ALA A 115 -11.47 -12.13 3.57
N ILE A 116 -11.94 -13.38 3.53
CA ILE A 116 -13.36 -13.72 3.56
C ILE A 116 -13.98 -13.32 4.90
N ASN A 117 -13.42 -13.78 6.02
CA ASN A 117 -13.90 -13.45 7.36
C ASN A 117 -13.87 -11.94 7.57
N TRP A 118 -12.79 -11.28 7.16
CA TRP A 118 -12.72 -9.83 7.25
C TRP A 118 -13.78 -9.11 6.40
N LEU A 119 -14.08 -9.57 5.18
CA LEU A 119 -15.14 -8.99 4.33
C LEU A 119 -16.56 -9.22 4.87
N THR A 120 -16.76 -10.26 5.67
CA THR A 120 -18.05 -10.58 6.31
C THR A 120 -18.21 -9.98 7.71
N ASP A 121 -17.10 -9.81 8.44
CA ASP A 121 -17.05 -9.42 9.86
C ASP A 121 -16.71 -7.94 10.06
N ALA A 122 -16.06 -7.29 9.09
CA ALA A 122 -15.66 -5.89 9.23
C ALA A 122 -16.87 -5.03 9.54
N SER A 123 -16.82 -4.22 10.61
CA SER A 123 -17.89 -3.32 11.02
C SER A 123 -18.38 -2.47 9.83
N THR A 124 -19.46 -2.96 9.23
CA THR A 124 -19.89 -2.68 7.85
C THR A 124 -20.56 -1.33 7.66
N ARG A 125 -20.60 -0.51 8.71
CA ARG A 125 -21.28 0.78 8.65
C ARG A 125 -20.36 1.79 8.00
N MET A 126 -20.90 2.46 6.99
CA MET A 126 -20.30 3.67 6.49
C MET A 126 -20.10 4.66 7.63
N SER A 127 -18.87 5.16 7.79
CA SER A 127 -18.54 6.25 8.70
C SER A 127 -18.45 7.56 7.91
N PRO A 128 -18.95 8.68 8.45
CA PRO A 128 -18.77 9.98 7.83
C PRO A 128 -17.28 10.32 7.76
N LEU A 129 -16.84 10.84 6.60
CA LEU A 129 -15.57 11.52 6.52
C LEU A 129 -15.75 12.95 7.05
N PRO A 130 -14.77 13.52 7.77
CA PRO A 130 -14.82 14.92 8.20
C PRO A 130 -15.01 15.93 7.04
N THR A 131 -14.64 15.55 5.82
CA THR A 131 -14.77 16.38 4.61
C THR A 131 -16.11 16.24 3.93
N ALA A 132 -16.30 15.12 3.22
CA ALA A 132 -17.43 14.90 2.35
C ALA A 132 -17.71 13.39 2.20
N GLY A 133 -19.00 13.07 2.20
CA GLY A 133 -19.49 11.72 2.00
C GLY A 133 -19.14 10.78 3.14
N ARG A 134 -19.22 9.49 2.84
CA ARG A 134 -18.95 8.43 3.81
C ARG A 134 -18.06 7.36 3.20
N VAL A 135 -17.25 6.74 4.05
CA VAL A 135 -16.37 5.62 3.67
C VAL A 135 -16.63 4.41 4.55
N HIS A 136 -16.10 3.27 4.16
CA HIS A 136 -16.09 2.08 4.99
C HIS A 136 -15.39 2.37 6.33
N GLY A 137 -16.13 2.29 7.44
CA GLY A 137 -15.64 2.66 8.77
C GLY A 137 -14.39 1.88 9.17
N GLY A 138 -14.36 0.56 8.93
CA GLY A 138 -13.18 -0.26 9.20
C GLY A 138 -11.90 0.21 8.48
N PHE A 139 -12.00 0.68 7.24
CA PHE A 139 -10.81 1.14 6.49
C PHE A 139 -10.33 2.48 7.04
N TYR A 140 -11.28 3.38 7.32
CA TYR A 140 -10.98 4.67 7.92
C TYR A 140 -10.32 4.53 9.29
N HIS A 141 -10.90 3.73 10.19
CA HIS A 141 -10.35 3.53 11.53
C HIS A 141 -8.97 2.85 11.51
N ALA A 142 -8.75 1.90 10.60
CA ALA A 142 -7.45 1.26 10.41
C ALA A 142 -6.34 2.28 10.05
N VAL A 143 -6.58 3.15 9.06
CA VAL A 143 -5.61 4.20 8.71
C VAL A 143 -5.48 5.24 9.81
N ARG A 144 -6.61 5.71 10.36
CA ARG A 144 -6.62 6.74 11.41
C ARG A 144 -5.81 6.35 12.64
N ALA A 145 -5.86 5.09 13.04
CA ALA A 145 -5.15 4.64 14.22
C ALA A 145 -3.61 4.62 14.03
N MET A 146 -3.12 4.64 12.79
CA MET A 146 -1.69 4.82 12.46
C MET A 146 -1.37 6.17 11.81
N TRP A 147 -2.33 7.11 11.79
CA TRP A 147 -2.19 8.33 11.01
C TRP A 147 -1.12 9.26 11.56
N GLU A 148 -1.09 9.50 12.88
CA GLU A 148 -0.08 10.38 13.49
C GLU A 148 1.38 9.96 13.22
N PRO A 149 1.78 8.69 13.44
CA PRO A 149 3.14 8.26 13.12
C PRO A 149 3.42 8.29 11.61
N LEU A 150 2.44 7.95 10.76
CA LEU A 150 2.59 8.08 9.31
C LEU A 150 2.76 9.55 8.88
N LYS A 151 1.95 10.46 9.43
CA LYS A 151 2.01 11.90 9.19
C LYS A 151 3.38 12.45 9.55
N HIS A 152 3.93 12.07 10.71
CA HIS A 152 5.30 12.44 11.10
C HIS A 152 6.34 11.98 10.06
N LEU A 153 6.29 10.71 9.65
CA LEU A 153 7.21 10.16 8.66
C LEU A 153 7.06 10.82 7.30
N LEU A 154 5.84 11.05 6.84
CA LEU A 154 5.59 11.70 5.55
C LEU A 154 6.15 13.14 5.55
N LYS A 155 5.96 13.90 6.63
CA LYS A 155 6.54 15.25 6.76
C LYS A 155 8.06 15.22 6.74
N GLY A 156 8.68 14.30 7.46
CA GLY A 156 10.14 14.19 7.45
C GLY A 156 10.69 13.72 6.10
N LEU A 157 10.02 12.77 5.43
CA LEU A 157 10.35 12.40 4.04
C LEU A 157 10.28 13.61 3.10
N HIS A 158 9.21 14.41 3.21
CA HIS A 158 9.07 15.65 2.43
C HIS A 158 10.22 16.61 2.66
N ALA A 159 10.63 16.78 3.91
CA ALA A 159 11.77 17.60 4.32
C ALA A 159 13.16 16.97 4.03
N GLY A 160 13.22 15.89 3.24
CA GLY A 160 14.49 15.24 2.87
C GLY A 160 15.20 14.52 4.02
N ARG A 161 14.48 14.23 5.12
CA ARG A 161 15.02 13.48 6.25
C ARG A 161 15.13 12.00 5.92
N ASP A 162 16.13 11.35 6.49
CA ASP A 162 16.34 9.91 6.36
C ASP A 162 15.23 9.12 7.08
N LEU A 163 14.64 8.12 6.39
CA LEU A 163 13.56 7.29 6.94
C LEU A 163 13.98 6.49 8.16
N CYS A 164 15.20 5.93 8.16
CA CYS A 164 15.70 5.11 9.25
C CYS A 164 15.90 5.96 10.50
N GLN A 165 16.47 7.15 10.36
CA GLN A 165 16.65 8.09 11.46
C GLN A 165 15.31 8.50 12.09
N GLN A 166 14.33 8.88 11.27
CA GLN A 166 13.01 9.30 11.75
C GLN A 166 12.30 8.21 12.56
N LEU A 167 12.40 6.96 12.12
CA LEU A 167 11.79 5.84 12.85
C LEU A 167 12.46 5.60 14.21
N GLY A 168 13.79 5.71 14.29
CA GLY A 168 14.49 5.62 15.57
C GLY A 168 14.12 6.75 16.54
N GLU A 169 13.74 7.92 16.04
CA GLU A 169 13.20 9.01 16.86
C GLU A 169 11.77 8.74 17.33
N LEU A 170 10.90 8.25 16.45
CA LEU A 170 9.53 7.86 16.80
C LEU A 170 9.51 6.75 17.86
N GLU A 171 10.37 5.74 17.75
CA GLU A 171 10.45 4.68 18.75
C GLU A 171 10.78 5.24 20.15
N ARG A 172 11.71 6.19 20.24
CA ARG A 172 12.14 6.82 21.49
C ARG A 172 11.10 7.78 22.08
N GLN A 173 10.32 8.46 21.24
CA GLN A 173 9.29 9.40 21.70
C GLN A 173 8.08 8.70 22.31
N TRP A 174 7.72 7.52 21.80
CA TRP A 174 6.48 6.83 22.15
C TRP A 174 6.69 5.65 23.12
N VAL A 175 7.93 5.18 23.26
CA VAL A 175 8.33 4.16 24.24
C VAL A 175 9.32 4.80 25.21
N THR A 176 8.82 5.51 26.22
CA THR A 176 9.64 5.89 27.37
C THR A 176 9.80 4.66 28.26
N PRO A 177 11.01 4.09 28.43
CA PRO A 177 11.19 2.97 29.35
C PRO A 177 10.86 3.44 30.77
N CYS A 178 10.12 2.64 31.54
CA CYS A 178 9.93 2.91 32.96
C CYS A 178 11.30 2.98 33.66
N PRO A 179 11.55 3.98 34.52
CA PRO A 179 12.77 4.02 35.32
C PRO A 179 12.85 2.73 36.16
N GLY A 180 13.88 1.91 35.94
CA GLY A 180 14.12 0.66 36.67
C GLY A 180 13.98 -0.64 35.84
N GLY A 181 13.61 -0.58 34.56
CA GLY A 181 13.48 -1.75 33.68
C GLY A 181 14.75 -2.15 32.90
N ALA A 182 15.89 -1.49 33.13
CA ALA A 182 17.12 -1.77 32.39
C ALA A 182 17.76 -3.08 32.86
N ARG A 183 17.56 -4.17 32.10
CA ARG A 183 18.61 -5.19 31.99
C ARG A 183 19.75 -4.58 31.19
N ALA A 184 20.91 -4.53 31.84
CA ALA A 184 22.13 -3.92 31.37
C ALA A 184 22.49 -4.27 29.92
N ALA A 185 22.59 -3.24 29.09
CA ALA A 185 23.57 -3.16 28.02
C ALA A 185 24.25 -1.80 28.18
N GLY A 186 25.46 -1.81 28.73
CA GLY A 186 26.24 -0.61 28.94
C GLY A 186 26.65 0.03 27.62
N HIS A 187 26.65 1.36 27.59
CA HIS A 187 27.75 2.21 27.13
C HIS A 187 27.36 3.68 27.28
N GLY A 188 28.12 4.41 28.10
CA GLY A 188 28.39 5.85 28.00
C GLY A 188 27.21 6.83 28.04
N GLU A 189 26.87 7.31 29.23
CA GLU A 189 25.98 8.46 29.42
C GLU A 189 26.63 9.76 28.94
N GLY A 190 26.01 10.39 27.94
CA GLY A 190 26.05 11.83 27.72
C GLY A 190 24.62 12.29 27.53
N SER A 191 24.09 13.10 28.46
CA SER A 191 22.76 13.70 28.38
C SER A 191 22.55 14.42 27.04
N PRO A 192 21.41 14.26 26.35
CA PRO A 192 21.06 15.19 25.30
C PRO A 192 20.55 16.48 25.95
N ALA A 193 21.31 17.56 25.74
CA ALA A 193 20.79 18.91 25.85
C ALA A 193 19.53 19.05 24.99
N GLN A 194 18.56 19.79 25.49
CA GLN A 194 17.48 20.36 24.68
C GLN A 194 18.13 21.21 23.60
N GLY A 195 18.28 20.63 22.41
CA GLY A 195 18.85 21.28 21.24
C GLY A 195 17.72 21.62 20.30
N ASP A 196 17.58 22.92 20.04
CA ASP A 196 16.79 23.47 18.95
C ASP A 196 17.01 22.65 17.67
N VAL A 197 15.91 22.32 16.99
CA VAL A 197 15.92 21.71 15.65
C VAL A 197 16.58 22.68 14.68
N ALA A 198 17.91 22.64 14.63
CA ALA A 198 18.69 23.32 13.61
C ALA A 198 18.24 22.79 12.25
N ALA A 199 17.71 23.69 11.43
CA ALA A 199 17.42 23.46 10.03
C ALA A 199 18.68 22.94 9.34
N LEU A 200 18.65 21.67 8.96
CA LEU A 200 19.63 21.10 8.04
C LEU A 200 19.20 21.54 6.64
N GLU A 201 19.92 22.50 6.07
CA GLU A 201 19.65 23.04 4.73
C GLU A 201 20.02 22.06 3.61
N ASP A 202 19.13 22.04 2.61
CA ASP A 202 19.35 21.83 1.17
C ASP A 202 19.92 20.49 0.66
N GLY A 203 19.17 19.42 0.91
CA GLY A 203 19.00 18.36 -0.09
C GLY A 203 17.55 18.37 -0.53
N GLY A 204 17.27 18.68 -1.81
CA GLY A 204 15.91 18.82 -2.34
C GLY A 204 14.96 17.73 -1.83
N GLY A 205 13.85 18.17 -1.24
CA GLY A 205 12.86 17.33 -0.59
C GLY A 205 12.22 16.28 -1.49
N LEU A 206 11.26 15.54 -0.95
CA LEU A 206 10.56 14.48 -1.69
C LEU A 206 9.90 15.01 -2.98
N GLU A 207 10.35 14.53 -4.14
CA GLU A 207 9.82 14.91 -5.45
C GLU A 207 8.66 14.01 -5.90
N ALA A 208 8.70 12.73 -5.48
CA ALA A 208 7.71 11.73 -5.85
C ALA A 208 7.36 10.77 -4.70
N LEU A 209 6.07 10.72 -4.37
CA LEU A 209 5.45 9.77 -3.47
C LEU A 209 4.46 8.90 -4.26
N TYR A 210 4.64 7.59 -4.16
CA TYR A 210 3.70 6.60 -4.66
C TYR A 210 3.03 5.88 -3.50
N ILE A 211 1.73 5.62 -3.62
CA ILE A 211 0.97 4.91 -2.60
C ILE A 211 0.40 3.64 -3.24
N THR A 212 0.54 2.51 -2.57
CA THR A 212 0.09 1.21 -3.11
C THR A 212 -0.44 0.28 -2.03
N GLY A 213 -1.12 -0.77 -2.47
CA GLY A 213 -1.61 -1.83 -1.62
C GLY A 213 -2.38 -2.86 -2.42
N HIS A 214 -2.57 -4.02 -1.80
CA HIS A 214 -3.39 -5.11 -2.33
C HIS A 214 -4.55 -5.42 -1.37
N SER A 215 -5.71 -5.80 -1.89
CA SER A 215 -6.88 -6.21 -1.07
C SER A 215 -7.30 -5.11 -0.08
N LEU A 216 -7.42 -5.42 1.21
CA LEU A 216 -7.61 -4.39 2.25
C LEU A 216 -6.56 -3.27 2.15
N GLY A 217 -5.29 -3.60 1.93
CA GLY A 217 -4.22 -2.60 1.83
C GLY A 217 -4.44 -1.62 0.68
N ALA A 218 -5.06 -2.06 -0.42
CA ALA A 218 -5.46 -1.18 -1.50
C ALA A 218 -6.52 -0.15 -1.06
N ALA A 219 -7.46 -0.54 -0.21
CA ALA A 219 -8.45 0.38 0.35
C ALA A 219 -7.80 1.39 1.32
N LEU A 220 -6.86 0.93 2.15
CA LEU A 220 -6.10 1.79 3.06
C LEU A 220 -5.25 2.81 2.30
N ALA A 221 -4.65 2.41 1.17
CA ALA A 221 -3.91 3.31 0.28
C ALA A 221 -4.78 4.47 -0.22
N VAL A 222 -6.04 4.20 -0.60
CA VAL A 222 -6.99 5.24 -1.02
C VAL A 222 -7.33 6.17 0.13
N ILE A 223 -7.64 5.63 1.32
CA ILE A 223 -7.92 6.44 2.52
C ILE A 223 -6.72 7.31 2.87
N ALA A 224 -5.50 6.76 2.86
CA ALA A 224 -4.28 7.52 3.13
C ALA A 224 -4.09 8.67 2.12
N ALA A 225 -4.28 8.41 0.82
CA ALA A 225 -4.20 9.45 -0.21
C ALA A 225 -5.22 10.57 0.01
N VAL A 226 -6.45 10.22 0.41
CA VAL A 226 -7.49 11.19 0.76
C VAL A 226 -7.12 12.00 2.00
N LEU A 227 -6.55 11.35 3.02
CA LEU A 227 -6.11 12.07 4.22
C LEU A 227 -4.93 13.02 3.92
N ILE A 228 -4.01 12.68 3.01
CA ILE A 228 -2.97 13.63 2.53
C ILE A 228 -3.61 14.81 1.82
N GLU A 229 -4.60 14.56 0.97
CA GLU A 229 -5.30 15.62 0.22
C GLU A 229 -6.10 16.54 1.14
N TRP A 230 -6.64 16.01 2.23
CA TRP A 230 -7.45 16.78 3.18
C TRP A 230 -6.65 17.51 4.26
N ASP A 231 -5.61 16.87 4.81
CA ASP A 231 -4.86 17.40 5.95
C ASP A 231 -3.99 18.59 5.51
N ASP A 232 -4.27 19.78 6.03
CA ASP A 232 -3.56 21.01 5.66
C ASP A 232 -2.10 20.99 6.12
N ASP A 233 -1.76 20.22 7.15
CA ASP A 233 -0.36 20.03 7.58
C ASP A 233 0.47 19.23 6.55
N LEU A 234 -0.19 18.64 5.55
CA LEU A 234 0.41 17.87 4.46
C LEU A 234 0.19 18.54 3.10
N ALA A 235 -0.21 19.81 3.06
CA ALA A 235 -0.48 20.53 1.82
C ALA A 235 0.71 20.47 0.83
N ASP A 236 1.94 20.61 1.33
CA ASP A 236 3.15 20.59 0.49
C ASP A 236 3.44 19.20 -0.10
N LEU A 237 2.99 18.14 0.56
CA LEU A 237 3.11 16.76 0.07
C LEU A 237 2.15 16.44 -1.07
N ARG A 238 1.05 17.20 -1.22
CA ARG A 238 0.02 16.91 -2.24
C ARG A 238 0.59 16.92 -3.65
N GLN A 239 1.62 17.73 -3.93
CA GLN A 239 2.30 17.77 -5.23
C GLN A 239 3.29 16.61 -5.42
N ALA A 240 3.88 16.11 -4.32
CA ALA A 240 4.76 14.97 -4.37
C ALA A 240 3.99 13.67 -4.68
N VAL A 241 2.71 13.55 -4.30
CA VAL A 241 1.89 12.36 -4.62
C VAL A 241 1.71 12.25 -6.15
N ARG A 242 2.50 11.38 -6.79
CA ARG A 242 2.47 11.16 -8.25
C ARG A 242 1.42 10.15 -8.68
N GLY A 243 1.19 9.13 -7.87
CA GLY A 243 0.23 8.08 -8.20
C GLY A 243 -0.13 7.17 -7.04
N VAL A 244 -1.37 6.71 -7.07
CA VAL A 244 -1.91 5.69 -6.18
C VAL A 244 -2.25 4.48 -7.04
N TYR A 245 -1.51 3.38 -6.88
CA TYR A 245 -1.69 2.16 -7.67
C TYR A 245 -2.21 1.06 -6.76
N THR A 246 -3.41 0.57 -7.05
CA THR A 246 -4.08 -0.39 -6.17
C THR A 246 -4.40 -1.69 -6.90
N TYR A 247 -4.38 -2.81 -6.17
CA TYR A 247 -4.57 -4.16 -6.72
C TYR A 247 -5.67 -4.89 -5.95
N GLY A 248 -6.73 -5.33 -6.63
CA GLY A 248 -7.85 -5.99 -5.97
C GLY A 248 -8.57 -5.09 -4.96
N GLN A 249 -8.63 -3.78 -5.24
CA GLN A 249 -9.17 -2.77 -4.35
C GLN A 249 -10.69 -2.94 -4.16
N PRO A 250 -11.21 -3.15 -2.94
CA PRO A 250 -12.65 -3.05 -2.69
C PRO A 250 -13.12 -1.58 -2.83
N MET A 251 -14.43 -1.37 -2.92
CA MET A 251 -15.01 -0.04 -2.91
C MET A 251 -14.83 0.61 -1.54
N VAL A 252 -14.50 1.90 -1.53
CA VAL A 252 -14.05 2.59 -0.31
C VAL A 252 -15.12 3.50 0.27
N GLY A 253 -15.90 4.19 -0.56
CA GLY A 253 -16.89 5.16 -0.09
C GLY A 253 -18.10 5.30 -0.99
N ASP A 254 -18.99 6.19 -0.57
CA ASP A 254 -20.23 6.49 -1.29
C ASP A 254 -20.02 7.48 -2.44
N ARG A 255 -21.09 7.75 -3.17
CA ARG A 255 -21.06 8.63 -4.34
C ARG A 255 -20.60 10.05 -4.00
N THR A 256 -20.96 10.56 -2.82
CA THR A 256 -20.54 11.90 -2.39
C THR A 256 -19.04 11.95 -2.16
N PHE A 257 -18.48 10.93 -1.49
CA PHE A 257 -17.04 10.77 -1.35
C PHE A 257 -16.33 10.71 -2.71
N ALA A 258 -16.85 9.89 -3.64
CA ALA A 258 -16.22 9.77 -4.96
C ALA A 258 -16.24 11.08 -5.76
N LEU A 259 -17.37 11.80 -5.73
CA LEU A 259 -17.50 13.08 -6.42
C LEU A 259 -16.54 14.15 -5.86
N GLU A 260 -16.36 14.20 -4.54
CA GLU A 260 -15.44 15.14 -3.90
C GLU A 260 -14.00 14.93 -4.37
N TYR A 261 -13.54 13.68 -4.37
CA TYR A 261 -12.13 13.36 -4.58
C TYR A 261 -11.76 12.98 -6.01
N GLU A 262 -12.70 12.92 -6.95
CA GLU A 262 -12.44 12.53 -8.34
C GLU A 262 -11.42 13.47 -9.01
N ASN A 263 -11.52 14.77 -8.73
CA ASN A 263 -10.68 15.79 -9.37
C ASN A 263 -9.27 15.93 -8.79
N THR A 264 -9.00 15.32 -7.64
CA THR A 264 -7.72 15.35 -6.92
C THR A 264 -7.11 13.95 -6.89
N VAL A 265 -7.52 13.12 -5.93
CA VAL A 265 -7.04 11.74 -5.75
C VAL A 265 -7.44 10.86 -6.94
N GLY A 266 -8.67 10.98 -7.46
CA GLY A 266 -9.19 10.16 -8.56
C GLY A 266 -8.35 10.25 -9.84
N LYS A 267 -7.88 11.46 -10.18
CA LYS A 267 -6.95 11.67 -11.31
C LYS A 267 -5.62 10.94 -11.15
N ARG A 268 -5.20 10.62 -9.93
CA ARG A 268 -3.94 9.95 -9.64
C ARG A 268 -4.13 8.49 -9.19
N LEU A 269 -5.37 8.01 -9.15
CA LEU A 269 -5.72 6.67 -8.69
C LEU A 269 -5.91 5.72 -9.88
N PHE A 270 -5.11 4.66 -9.89
CA PHE A 270 -5.09 3.60 -10.90
C PHE A 270 -5.37 2.26 -10.23
N ARG A 271 -6.58 1.73 -10.46
CA ARG A 271 -7.08 0.50 -9.87
C ARG A 271 -6.90 -0.65 -10.83
N HIS A 272 -6.33 -1.76 -10.36
CA HIS A 272 -6.12 -2.96 -11.15
C HIS A 272 -7.05 -4.08 -10.67
N VAL A 273 -7.76 -4.72 -11.60
CA VAL A 273 -8.73 -5.78 -11.35
C VAL A 273 -8.38 -7.01 -12.17
N TYR A 274 -8.07 -8.11 -11.50
CA TYR A 274 -7.69 -9.36 -12.15
C TYR A 274 -8.89 -10.28 -12.37
N GLY A 275 -9.09 -10.71 -13.61
CA GLY A 275 -10.07 -11.73 -13.98
C GLY A 275 -11.47 -11.48 -13.41
N ARG A 276 -11.96 -12.45 -12.63
CA ARG A 276 -13.28 -12.42 -11.98
C ARG A 276 -13.18 -12.21 -10.48
N ASP A 277 -12.16 -11.50 -10.01
CA ASP A 277 -11.99 -11.19 -8.59
C ASP A 277 -13.27 -10.57 -7.99
N ILE A 278 -13.71 -11.13 -6.86
CA ILE A 278 -14.88 -10.68 -6.11
C ILE A 278 -14.59 -9.41 -5.29
N VAL A 279 -13.38 -9.22 -4.79
CA VAL A 279 -13.09 -8.18 -3.80
C VAL A 279 -13.34 -6.77 -4.34
N PRO A 280 -13.00 -6.44 -5.61
CA PRO A 280 -13.38 -5.16 -6.20
C PRO A 280 -14.88 -4.89 -6.32
N ARG A 281 -15.74 -5.90 -6.10
CA ARG A 281 -17.20 -5.77 -6.11
C ARG A 281 -17.78 -5.63 -4.70
N MET A 282 -16.92 -5.67 -3.69
CA MET A 282 -17.28 -5.55 -2.28
C MET A 282 -17.05 -4.12 -1.79
N PRO A 283 -17.76 -3.66 -0.75
CA PRO A 283 -18.81 -4.38 -0.01
C PRO A 283 -20.08 -4.61 -0.84
N PRO A 284 -21.02 -5.51 -0.46
CA PRO A 284 -22.27 -5.72 -1.18
C PRO A 284 -23.22 -4.51 -1.06
N PHE A 285 -24.10 -4.33 -2.03
CA PHE A 285 -25.06 -3.22 -2.07
C PHE A 285 -26.03 -3.24 -0.88
N THR A 286 -26.35 -4.43 -0.35
CA THR A 286 -27.24 -4.61 0.82
C THR A 286 -26.76 -3.90 2.09
N ILE A 287 -25.48 -3.56 2.21
CA ILE A 287 -24.93 -2.89 3.40
C ILE A 287 -24.53 -1.43 3.13
N GLY A 288 -24.84 -0.93 1.93
CA GLY A 288 -24.55 0.44 1.56
C GLY A 288 -24.29 0.62 0.07
N GLY A 289 -24.57 1.83 -0.43
CA GLY A 289 -24.23 2.21 -1.81
C GLY A 289 -22.77 2.67 -1.89
N TYR A 290 -21.87 1.74 -2.21
CA TYR A 290 -20.46 2.04 -2.42
C TYR A 290 -20.17 2.20 -3.91
N VAL A 291 -19.23 3.06 -4.25
CA VAL A 291 -18.75 3.27 -5.62
C VAL A 291 -17.23 3.28 -5.66
N HIS A 292 -16.69 3.08 -6.86
CA HIS A 292 -15.27 3.26 -7.11
C HIS A 292 -14.92 4.72 -7.41
N LEU A 293 -13.68 5.07 -7.06
CA LEU A 293 -13.00 6.32 -7.38
C LEU A 293 -11.86 6.03 -8.37
N GLY A 294 -11.57 6.93 -9.30
CA GLY A 294 -10.43 6.84 -10.20
C GLY A 294 -10.51 5.75 -11.29
N ARG A 295 -9.41 5.62 -12.05
CA ARG A 295 -9.35 4.85 -13.30
C ARG A 295 -9.15 3.36 -13.05
N GLN A 296 -9.86 2.51 -13.79
CA GLN A 296 -9.74 1.06 -13.70
C GLN A 296 -8.92 0.49 -14.87
N TYR A 297 -8.14 -0.54 -14.58
CA TYR A 297 -7.46 -1.39 -15.54
C TYR A 297 -7.80 -2.84 -15.23
N ASN A 298 -8.24 -3.58 -16.24
CA ASN A 298 -8.50 -5.01 -16.13
C ASN A 298 -7.31 -5.80 -16.68
N SER A 299 -7.10 -7.01 -16.16
CA SER A 299 -6.12 -7.94 -16.73
C SER A 299 -6.61 -8.42 -18.10
N GLY A 300 -5.79 -8.25 -19.13
CA GLY A 300 -5.94 -8.81 -20.48
C GLY A 300 -4.71 -9.59 -20.91
N ASP A 301 -4.70 -10.02 -22.17
CA ASP A 301 -3.62 -10.84 -22.74
C ASP A 301 -2.28 -10.08 -22.83
N THR A 302 -2.35 -8.74 -22.86
CA THR A 302 -1.18 -7.85 -22.96
C THR A 302 -0.85 -7.14 -21.65
N GLY A 303 -1.36 -7.63 -20.52
CA GLY A 303 -1.22 -7.03 -19.20
C GLY A 303 -2.41 -6.14 -18.82
N TRP A 304 -2.16 -4.94 -18.31
CA TRP A 304 -3.21 -4.06 -17.80
C TRP A 304 -3.84 -3.18 -18.89
N GLU A 305 -5.14 -3.30 -19.09
CA GLU A 305 -5.90 -2.61 -20.13
C GLU A 305 -6.94 -1.68 -19.49
N TYR A 306 -7.01 -0.43 -19.94
CA TYR A 306 -7.93 0.56 -19.38
C TYR A 306 -9.38 0.13 -19.58
N GLU A 307 -10.16 0.15 -18.49
CA GLU A 307 -11.57 -0.18 -18.48
C GLU A 307 -12.40 1.07 -18.15
N PRO A 308 -13.14 1.64 -19.12
CA PRO A 308 -13.96 2.83 -18.88
C PRO A 308 -15.18 2.55 -17.99
N LYS A 309 -15.65 1.30 -17.90
CA LYS A 309 -16.80 0.92 -17.08
C LYS A 309 -16.33 0.19 -15.82
N PRO A 310 -16.23 0.88 -14.67
CA PRO A 310 -15.73 0.26 -13.46
C PRO A 310 -16.61 -0.92 -13.03
N VAL A 311 -16.00 -1.90 -12.37
CA VAL A 311 -16.74 -3.05 -11.84
C VAL A 311 -17.85 -2.58 -10.91
N ARG A 312 -19.02 -3.23 -11.04
CA ARG A 312 -20.21 -2.89 -10.24
C ARG A 312 -20.23 -3.66 -8.93
N GLN A 313 -20.84 -3.03 -7.94
CA GLN A 313 -21.03 -3.58 -6.61
C GLN A 313 -21.85 -4.89 -6.69
N ALA A 314 -21.46 -5.89 -5.90
CA ALA A 314 -22.24 -7.11 -5.78
C ALA A 314 -23.56 -6.80 -5.08
N ILE A 315 -24.68 -7.40 -5.52
CA ILE A 315 -26.00 -7.14 -4.90
C ILE A 315 -26.07 -7.77 -3.50
N THR A 316 -25.70 -9.05 -3.37
CA THR A 316 -25.70 -9.79 -2.11
C THR A 316 -24.50 -10.74 -2.05
N VAL A 317 -24.12 -11.14 -0.83
CA VAL A 317 -23.09 -12.16 -0.53
C VAL A 317 -23.63 -13.59 -0.76
N GLY A 318 -24.96 -13.75 -0.71
CA GLY A 318 -25.65 -14.99 -0.31
C GLY A 318 -25.80 -16.14 -1.31
N LEU A 319 -25.12 -16.16 -2.47
CA LEU A 319 -25.16 -17.33 -3.37
C LEU A 319 -23.78 -17.87 -3.77
N SER A 320 -22.71 -17.08 -3.61
CA SER A 320 -21.36 -17.46 -4.05
C SER A 320 -20.42 -17.87 -2.92
N ASN A 321 -20.69 -17.48 -1.66
CA ASN A 321 -19.73 -17.71 -0.58
C ASN A 321 -19.82 -19.09 0.08
N THR A 322 -21.00 -19.67 0.30
CA THR A 322 -21.06 -21.02 0.91
C THR A 322 -20.45 -22.08 -0.02
N LEU A 323 -20.74 -22.01 -1.32
CA LEU A 323 -20.22 -22.93 -2.33
C LEU A 323 -18.78 -22.59 -2.77
N GLY A 324 -18.46 -21.32 -2.97
CA GLY A 324 -17.13 -20.89 -3.42
C GLY A 324 -16.03 -21.00 -2.35
N VAL A 325 -16.37 -20.77 -1.07
CA VAL A 325 -15.44 -20.93 0.06
C VAL A 325 -15.26 -22.42 0.38
N ALA A 326 -16.32 -23.22 0.33
CA ALA A 326 -16.22 -24.67 0.44
C ALA A 326 -15.35 -25.24 -0.70
N ALA A 327 -15.57 -24.84 -1.95
CA ALA A 327 -14.78 -25.30 -3.10
C ALA A 327 -13.29 -24.87 -3.05
N TRP A 328 -12.96 -23.72 -2.46
CA TRP A 328 -11.57 -23.30 -2.23
C TRP A 328 -10.90 -24.03 -1.05
N LEU A 329 -11.64 -24.25 0.05
CA LEU A 329 -11.17 -25.04 1.21
C LEU A 329 -11.00 -26.53 0.85
N THR A 330 -11.83 -27.06 -0.05
CA THR A 330 -11.77 -28.43 -0.53
C THR A 330 -11.05 -28.50 -1.88
N GLN A 331 -9.72 -28.43 -1.88
CA GLN A 331 -8.92 -28.80 -3.06
C GLN A 331 -9.02 -30.29 -3.46
N GLN A 332 -10.11 -30.99 -3.13
CA GLN A 332 -10.33 -32.41 -3.46
C GLN A 332 -11.75 -32.78 -3.89
N ILE A 333 -12.68 -31.83 -4.11
CA ILE A 333 -14.06 -32.18 -4.48
C ILE A 333 -14.45 -31.59 -5.84
N SER A 334 -14.18 -32.34 -6.90
CA SER A 334 -15.11 -32.42 -8.04
C SER A 334 -16.35 -33.17 -7.53
N PRO A 335 -17.59 -32.64 -7.58
CA PRO A 335 -18.15 -32.03 -8.78
C PRO A 335 -19.22 -30.93 -8.54
N ILE A 336 -18.87 -29.65 -8.69
CA ILE A 336 -19.85 -28.59 -9.07
C ILE A 336 -19.25 -27.70 -10.17
N SER A 337 -18.52 -28.32 -11.11
CA SER A 337 -17.89 -27.63 -12.25
C SER A 337 -18.89 -27.03 -13.25
N TRP A 338 -20.17 -27.39 -13.17
CA TRP A 338 -21.24 -26.85 -14.02
C TRP A 338 -21.75 -25.48 -13.55
N LEU A 339 -21.63 -25.17 -12.26
CA LEU A 339 -22.03 -23.88 -11.71
C LEU A 339 -20.86 -22.90 -11.91
N ARG A 340 -20.80 -22.26 -13.08
CA ARG A 340 -19.87 -21.16 -13.32
C ARG A 340 -20.27 -19.97 -12.45
N LEU A 341 -19.74 -19.91 -11.23
CA LEU A 341 -19.89 -18.74 -10.39
C LEU A 341 -19.35 -17.51 -11.15
N PRO A 342 -20.05 -16.36 -11.09
CA PRO A 342 -19.63 -15.15 -11.80
C PRO A 342 -18.34 -14.54 -11.22
N PHE A 343 -17.89 -15.00 -10.04
CA PHE A 343 -16.76 -14.44 -9.30
C PHE A 343 -15.80 -15.53 -8.79
N SER A 344 -14.54 -15.16 -8.55
CA SER A 344 -13.45 -16.05 -8.12
C SER A 344 -12.69 -15.46 -6.94
N TRP A 345 -12.63 -16.20 -5.83
CA TRP A 345 -11.75 -15.89 -4.70
C TRP A 345 -10.29 -16.21 -5.00
N GLY A 346 -10.04 -17.23 -5.83
CA GLY A 346 -8.67 -17.60 -6.25
C GLY A 346 -8.02 -16.52 -7.11
N ASP A 347 -8.83 -15.73 -7.83
CA ASP A 347 -8.35 -14.61 -8.65
C ASP A 347 -7.80 -13.47 -7.77
N HIS A 348 -8.25 -13.37 -6.51
CA HIS A 348 -7.84 -12.35 -5.55
C HIS A 348 -6.42 -12.52 -4.98
N MET A 349 -5.70 -13.57 -5.35
CA MET A 349 -4.36 -13.78 -4.81
C MET A 349 -3.38 -12.70 -5.31
N PRO A 350 -2.53 -12.10 -4.44
CA PRO A 350 -1.57 -11.07 -4.84
C PRO A 350 -0.67 -11.50 -6.02
N ILE A 351 -0.35 -12.79 -6.09
CA ILE A 351 0.48 -13.35 -7.17
C ILE A 351 -0.15 -13.19 -8.56
N ASN A 352 -1.48 -13.18 -8.67
CA ASN A 352 -2.15 -13.00 -9.97
C ASN A 352 -2.01 -11.57 -10.46
N TYR A 353 -2.20 -10.60 -9.55
CA TYR A 353 -1.94 -9.19 -9.80
C TYR A 353 -0.49 -8.94 -10.19
N LEU A 354 0.45 -9.56 -9.49
CA LEU A 354 1.87 -9.47 -9.84
C LEU A 354 2.14 -10.05 -11.23
N ARG A 355 1.63 -11.25 -11.54
CA ARG A 355 1.80 -11.88 -12.86
C ARG A 355 1.23 -11.02 -13.98
N ALA A 356 0.01 -10.52 -13.83
CA ALA A 356 -0.61 -9.63 -14.81
C ALA A 356 0.19 -8.33 -15.02
N SER A 357 0.81 -7.81 -13.95
CA SER A 357 1.70 -6.65 -14.06
C SER A 357 3.04 -6.95 -14.72
N MET A 358 3.43 -8.22 -14.80
CA MET A 358 4.64 -8.68 -15.47
C MET A 358 4.40 -9.11 -16.92
N THR A 359 3.14 -9.23 -17.36
CA THR A 359 2.79 -9.56 -18.73
C THR A 359 3.22 -8.43 -19.65
N ALA A 360 4.19 -8.71 -20.52
CA ALA A 360 4.62 -7.79 -21.57
C ALA A 360 3.60 -7.77 -22.72
N ALA A 361 3.52 -6.64 -23.43
CA ALA A 361 2.84 -6.64 -24.71
C ALA A 361 3.68 -7.45 -25.72
N PRO A 362 3.08 -8.25 -26.60
CA PRO A 362 3.81 -8.92 -27.67
C PRO A 362 4.65 -7.90 -28.46
N GLY A 363 5.98 -8.12 -28.54
CA GLY A 363 6.92 -7.27 -29.28
C GLY A 363 7.84 -6.37 -28.45
N THR A 364 7.68 -6.29 -27.12
CA THR A 364 8.59 -5.50 -26.25
C THR A 364 9.74 -6.33 -25.64
N GLU A 365 10.04 -7.50 -26.21
CA GLU A 365 11.10 -8.40 -25.70
C GLU A 365 12.52 -8.00 -26.15
N LEU A 366 12.65 -6.97 -27.00
CA LEU A 366 13.90 -6.58 -27.64
C LEU A 366 14.31 -5.11 -27.43
N ASP A 367 13.60 -4.35 -26.60
CA ASP A 367 13.91 -2.93 -26.29
C ASP A 367 14.63 -2.74 -24.96
#